data_AF-A0A1V5XW52-F1
#
_entry.id   AF-A0A1V5XW52-F1
#
_cell.length_a   1.000
_cell.length_b   1.000
_cell.length_c   1.000
_cell.angle_alpha   90.00
_cell.angle_beta   90.00
_cell.angle_gamma   90.00
#
_symmetry.space_group_name_H-M   'P 1'
#
loop_
_entity.id
_entity.type
_entity.pdbx_description
1 polymer ?
#
loop_
_entity_poly.entity_id
_entity_poly.type
_entity_poly.pdbx_seq_one_letter_code
_entity_poly.pdbx_strand_id
1 'polypeptide(L)'
;MTLSAGELKSWFADFISPCHGAELSFLFKNIHKTWTGFLRGQIHLMLILGLITWLGGFILGLPQAFFLGVIAGFMDLIPNVEPVLAAVPAVLVALLFGSVHLEVSHLVFALIIILFYTLVQMVEESIPGAEDNGWGS
;
A
#
# COMPACT_ATOMS: atom_id res chain seq x y z
N MET A 1 0.30 17.99 -44.02
CA MET A 1 1.26 16.90 -43.77
C MET A 1 0.54 15.85 -42.91
N THR A 2 -0.08 14.86 -43.56
CA THR A 2 -0.86 13.79 -42.90
C THR A 2 -0.02 12.54 -42.89
N LEU A 3 0.61 12.21 -41.75
CA LEU A 3 1.38 10.97 -41.62
C LEU A 3 0.45 9.78 -41.88
N SER A 4 0.71 9.04 -42.95
CA SER A 4 -0.07 7.85 -43.28
C SER A 4 0.28 6.74 -42.29
N ALA A 5 -0.70 5.92 -41.91
CA ALA A 5 -0.53 4.83 -40.93
C ALA A 5 0.62 3.85 -41.28
N GLY A 6 1.07 3.82 -42.54
CA GLY A 6 2.22 3.02 -42.99
C GLY A 6 3.58 3.56 -42.53
N GLU A 7 3.76 4.88 -42.49
CA GLU A 7 5.04 5.50 -42.08
C GLU A 7 5.21 5.46 -40.56
N LEU A 8 4.10 5.53 -39.81
CA LEU A 8 4.12 5.33 -38.35
C LEU A 8 4.57 3.90 -38.01
N LYS A 9 4.09 2.92 -38.78
CA LYS A 9 4.41 1.50 -38.55
C LYS A 9 5.88 1.19 -38.84
N SER A 10 6.48 1.79 -39.87
CA SER A 10 7.90 1.62 -40.15
C SER A 10 8.78 2.32 -39.12
N TRP A 11 8.41 3.52 -38.65
CA TRP A 11 9.14 4.22 -37.59
C TRP A 11 9.10 3.46 -36.25
N PHE A 12 7.94 2.89 -35.89
CA PHE A 12 7.83 2.00 -34.71
C PHE A 12 8.59 0.68 -34.90
N ALA A 13 8.60 0.12 -36.12
CA ALA A 13 9.36 -1.10 -36.42
C ALA A 13 10.88 -0.88 -36.37
N ASP A 14 11.36 0.30 -36.76
CA ASP A 14 12.79 0.66 -36.67
C ASP A 14 13.21 0.99 -35.22
N PHE A 15 12.31 1.53 -34.38
CA PHE A 15 12.55 1.70 -32.94
C PHE A 15 12.62 0.34 -32.22
N ILE A 16 11.96 -0.69 -32.76
CA ILE A 16 12.02 -2.10 -32.30
C ILE A 16 13.01 -2.87 -33.20
N SER A 17 14.23 -2.37 -33.36
CA SER A 17 15.29 -3.12 -34.05
C SER A 17 15.59 -4.44 -33.30
N PRO A 18 15.59 -5.61 -33.96
CA PRO A 18 15.64 -6.95 -33.33
C PRO A 18 17.00 -7.29 -32.68
N CYS A 19 18.01 -6.42 -32.75
CA CYS A 19 19.36 -6.68 -32.25
C CYS A 19 19.45 -6.70 -30.71
N HIS A 20 18.48 -6.13 -29.98
CA HIS A 20 18.50 -6.07 -28.52
C HIS A 20 17.64 -7.14 -27.84
N GLY A 21 17.14 -8.15 -28.54
CA GLY A 21 16.26 -9.18 -27.95
C GLY A 21 16.87 -9.90 -26.72
N ALA A 22 18.20 -10.10 -26.72
CA ALA A 22 18.92 -10.65 -25.58
C ALA A 22 19.00 -9.67 -24.39
N GLU A 23 19.13 -8.37 -24.64
CA GLU A 23 19.19 -7.32 -23.63
C GLU A 23 17.80 -6.99 -23.07
N LEU A 24 16.77 -6.94 -23.93
CA LEU A 24 15.37 -6.79 -23.53
C LEU A 24 14.92 -7.94 -22.63
N SER A 25 15.24 -9.18 -23.00
CA SER A 25 14.90 -10.35 -22.18
C SER A 25 15.68 -10.40 -20.86
N PHE A 26 16.91 -9.90 -20.84
CA PHE A 26 17.68 -9.73 -19.59
C PHE A 26 17.05 -8.66 -18.68
N LEU A 27 16.66 -7.50 -19.23
CA LEU A 27 15.96 -6.46 -18.48
C LEU A 27 14.60 -6.95 -17.96
N PHE A 28 13.79 -7.60 -18.79
CA PHE A 28 12.51 -8.18 -18.36
C PHE A 28 12.70 -9.23 -17.26
N LYS A 29 13.74 -10.07 -17.33
CA LYS A 29 14.03 -11.08 -16.31
C LYS A 29 14.45 -10.46 -14.98
N ASN A 30 15.24 -9.38 -15.02
CA ASN A 30 15.64 -8.65 -13.81
C ASN A 30 14.46 -7.90 -13.19
N ILE A 31 13.65 -7.21 -14.01
CA ILE A 31 12.42 -6.55 -13.56
C ILE A 31 11.48 -7.57 -12.93
N HIS A 32 11.24 -8.71 -13.58
CA HIS A 32 10.36 -9.75 -13.05
C HIS A 32 10.84 -10.31 -11.70
N LYS A 33 12.16 -10.52 -11.56
CA LYS A 33 12.74 -11.01 -10.28
C LYS A 33 12.56 -9.98 -9.16
N THR A 34 12.78 -8.70 -9.43
CA THR A 34 12.59 -7.63 -8.43
C THR A 34 11.11 -7.45 -8.08
N TRP A 35 10.23 -7.45 -9.08
CA TRP A 35 8.78 -7.31 -8.86
C TRP A 35 8.19 -8.47 -8.06
N THR A 36 8.61 -9.70 -8.34
CA THR A 36 8.13 -10.87 -7.58
C THR A 36 8.63 -10.89 -6.14
N GLY A 37 9.85 -10.40 -5.89
CA GLY A 37 10.36 -10.19 -4.53
C GLY A 37 9.56 -9.13 -3.77
N PHE A 38 9.38 -7.96 -4.40
CA PHE A 38 8.60 -6.85 -3.86
C PHE A 38 7.16 -7.26 -3.53
N LEU A 39 6.44 -7.89 -4.47
CA LEU A 39 5.05 -8.31 -4.27
C LEU A 39 4.92 -9.32 -3.12
N ARG A 40 5.90 -10.22 -2.94
CA ARG A 40 5.90 -11.15 -1.79
C ARG A 40 6.05 -10.43 -0.47
N GLY A 41 6.95 -9.44 -0.38
CA GLY A 41 7.10 -8.60 0.81
C GLY A 41 5.82 -7.81 1.09
N GLN A 42 5.27 -7.17 0.06
CA GLN A 42 4.06 -6.37 0.17
C GLN A 42 2.87 -7.20 0.67
N ILE A 43 2.64 -8.41 0.13
CA ILE A 43 1.54 -9.27 0.59
C ILE A 43 1.67 -9.61 2.09
N HIS A 44 2.89 -9.79 2.60
CA HIS A 44 3.09 -10.03 4.04
C HIS A 44 2.78 -8.79 4.87
N LEU A 45 3.24 -7.61 4.44
CA LEU A 45 2.94 -6.32 5.09
C LEU A 45 1.43 -6.07 5.14
N MET A 46 0.75 -6.22 4.00
CA MET A 46 -0.71 -6.04 3.88
C MET A 46 -1.48 -6.94 4.85
N LEU A 47 -1.06 -8.20 5.02
CA LEU A 47 -1.67 -9.13 5.97
C LEU A 47 -1.39 -8.74 7.42
N ILE A 48 -0.14 -8.41 7.74
CA ILE A 48 0.25 -8.07 9.12
C ILE A 48 -0.45 -6.78 9.56
N LEU A 49 -0.35 -5.71 8.76
CA LEU A 49 -0.93 -4.41 9.07
C LEU A 49 -2.46 -4.46 9.05
N GLY A 50 -3.06 -5.16 8.09
CA GLY A 50 -4.51 -5.37 8.06
C GLY A 50 -5.03 -6.09 9.31
N LEU A 51 -4.31 -7.12 9.78
CA LEU A 51 -4.65 -7.84 11.02
C LEU A 51 -4.46 -6.97 12.27
N ILE A 52 -3.36 -6.21 12.36
CA ILE A 52 -3.11 -5.30 13.47
C ILE A 52 -4.21 -4.24 13.55
N THR A 53 -4.57 -3.64 12.43
CA THR A 53 -5.61 -2.60 12.36
C THR A 53 -6.98 -3.16 12.70
N TRP A 54 -7.32 -4.36 12.21
CA TRP A 54 -8.58 -5.02 12.58
C TRP A 54 -8.63 -5.35 14.07
N LEU A 55 -7.61 -6.04 14.60
CA LEU A 55 -7.60 -6.49 15.99
C LEU A 55 -7.53 -5.31 16.96
N GLY A 56 -6.68 -4.32 16.69
CA GLY A 56 -6.57 -3.12 17.51
C GLY A 56 -7.85 -2.30 17.47
N GLY A 57 -8.44 -2.08 16.29
CA GLY A 57 -9.74 -1.43 16.17
C GLY A 57 -10.86 -2.19 16.90
N PHE A 58 -10.87 -3.52 16.80
CA PHE A 58 -11.85 -4.36 17.50
C PHE A 58 -11.72 -4.24 19.02
N ILE A 59 -10.50 -4.31 19.56
CA ILE A 59 -10.22 -4.17 20.99
C ILE A 59 -10.59 -2.77 21.50
N LEU A 60 -10.34 -1.73 20.70
CA LEU A 60 -10.73 -0.35 21.02
C LEU A 60 -12.24 -0.09 20.88
N GLY A 61 -12.99 -1.06 20.35
CA GLY A 61 -14.43 -0.95 20.15
C GLY A 61 -14.83 -0.07 18.96
N LEU A 62 -13.97 0.03 17.94
CA LEU A 62 -14.27 0.73 16.70
C LEU A 62 -15.36 -0.03 15.92
N PRO A 63 -16.50 0.62 15.61
CA PRO A 63 -17.51 0.01 14.77
C PRO A 63 -16.94 -0.37 13.40
N GLN A 64 -17.35 -1.52 12.87
CA GLN A 64 -16.90 -2.00 11.56
C GLN A 64 -15.37 -2.17 11.44
N ALA A 65 -14.66 -2.40 12.54
CA ALA A 65 -13.20 -2.61 12.55
C ALA A 65 -12.71 -3.66 11.54
N PHE A 66 -13.50 -4.71 11.28
CA PHE A 66 -13.18 -5.71 10.27
C PHE A 66 -13.10 -5.12 8.86
N PHE A 67 -14.11 -4.37 8.43
CA PHE A 67 -14.11 -3.73 7.12
C PHE A 67 -12.99 -2.70 6.99
N LEU A 68 -12.77 -1.90 8.04
CA LEU A 68 -11.69 -0.91 8.06
C LEU A 68 -10.30 -1.56 7.99
N GLY A 69 -10.09 -2.67 8.71
CA GLY A 69 -8.82 -3.41 8.67
C GLY A 69 -8.54 -4.06 7.30
N VAL A 70 -9.56 -4.59 6.63
CA VAL A 70 -9.41 -5.12 5.26
C VAL A 70 -9.07 -4.01 4.28
N ILE A 71 -9.73 -2.85 4.38
CA ILE A 71 -9.45 -1.70 3.52
C ILE A 71 -8.04 -1.17 3.78
N ALA A 72 -7.62 -1.04 5.04
CA ALA A 72 -6.28 -0.61 5.42
C ALA A 72 -5.21 -1.56 4.86
N GLY A 73 -5.36 -2.87 5.06
CA GLY A 73 -4.44 -3.85 4.48
C GLY A 73 -4.40 -3.83 2.95
N PHE A 74 -5.49 -3.50 2.27
CA PHE A 74 -5.47 -3.31 0.81
C PHE A 74 -4.81 -1.99 0.38
N MET A 75 -5.03 -0.92 1.13
CA MET A 75 -4.43 0.40 0.88
C MET A 75 -2.91 0.39 1.01
N ASP A 76 -2.39 -0.49 1.85
CA ASP A 76 -0.96 -0.74 2.02
C ASP A 76 -0.28 -1.14 0.69
N LEU A 77 -1.02 -1.61 -0.32
CA LEU A 77 -0.48 -1.82 -1.67
C LEU A 77 0.16 -0.56 -2.28
N ILE A 78 -0.27 0.63 -1.84
CA ILE A 78 0.25 1.92 -2.29
C ILE A 78 1.00 2.55 -1.10
N PRO A 79 2.33 2.32 -1.01
CA PRO A 79 3.14 2.84 0.08
C PRO A 79 3.04 4.37 0.18
N ASN A 80 3.11 4.90 1.41
CA ASN A 80 2.99 6.33 1.75
C ASN A 80 1.59 6.95 1.63
N VAL A 81 0.65 6.31 0.94
CA VAL A 81 -0.73 6.82 0.80
C VAL A 81 -1.67 6.16 1.81
N GLU A 82 -1.33 4.94 2.26
CA GLU A 82 -2.05 4.16 3.25
C GLU A 82 -2.43 4.93 4.53
N PRO A 83 -1.53 5.66 5.22
CA PRO A 83 -1.84 6.13 6.58
C PRO A 83 -2.98 7.15 6.59
N VAL A 84 -2.97 8.06 5.63
CA VAL A 84 -4.01 9.08 5.47
C VAL A 84 -5.32 8.43 5.03
N LEU A 85 -5.23 7.54 4.04
CA LEU A 85 -6.40 6.91 3.45
C LEU A 85 -7.12 5.97 4.42
N ALA A 86 -6.42 5.29 5.31
CA ALA A 86 -6.99 4.41 6.31
C ALA A 86 -7.47 5.16 7.57
N ALA A 87 -6.72 6.16 8.03
CA ALA A 87 -7.08 6.93 9.22
C ALA A 87 -8.32 7.79 9.02
N VAL A 88 -8.50 8.44 7.86
CA VAL A 88 -9.64 9.33 7.60
C VAL A 88 -11.01 8.65 7.83
N PRO A 89 -11.34 7.52 7.17
CA PRO A 89 -12.62 6.85 7.40
C PRO A 89 -12.75 6.30 8.82
N ALA A 90 -11.65 5.82 9.42
CA ALA A 90 -11.69 5.28 10.79
C ALA A 90 -11.99 6.38 11.83
N VAL A 91 -11.37 7.55 11.69
CA VAL A 91 -11.59 8.71 12.57
C VAL A 91 -13.00 9.26 12.37
N LEU A 92 -13.51 9.30 11.14
CA LEU A 92 -14.90 9.68 10.88
C LEU A 92 -15.88 8.72 11.54
N VAL A 93 -15.65 7.41 11.42
CA VAL A 93 -16.49 6.39 12.09
C VAL A 93 -16.43 6.56 13.61
N ALA A 94 -15.25 6.76 14.18
CA ALA A 94 -15.07 6.99 15.61
C ALA A 94 -15.82 8.25 16.10
N LEU A 95 -15.80 9.33 15.31
CA LEU A 95 -16.45 10.59 15.66
C LEU A 95 -17.98 10.51 15.55
N LEU A 96 -18.49 9.77 14.56
CA LEU A 96 -19.93 9.66 14.28
C LEU A 96 -20.62 8.62 15.16
N PHE A 97 -19.97 7.47 15.38
CA PHE A 97 -20.59 6.32 16.05
C PHE A 97 -20.06 6.08 17.47
N GLY A 98 -18.96 6.71 17.87
CA GLY A 98 -18.36 6.52 19.20
C GLY A 98 -17.72 5.13 19.38
N SER A 99 -17.32 4.82 20.61
CA SER A 99 -16.80 3.50 20.98
C SER A 99 -17.91 2.60 21.49
N VAL A 100 -17.87 1.33 21.10
CA VAL A 100 -18.78 0.29 21.62
C VAL A 100 -18.35 -0.18 23.02
N HIS A 101 -17.06 -0.06 23.37
CA HIS A 101 -16.50 -0.63 24.59
C HIS A 101 -16.11 0.41 25.64
N LEU A 102 -15.76 1.63 25.22
CA LEU A 102 -15.30 2.70 26.11
C LEU A 102 -16.39 3.76 26.26
N GLU A 103 -16.78 4.05 27.50
CA GLU A 103 -17.67 5.18 27.84
C GLU A 103 -16.90 6.51 27.80
N VAL A 104 -16.42 6.90 26.62
CA VAL A 104 -15.70 8.16 26.39
C VAL A 104 -16.44 9.03 25.36
N SER A 105 -16.20 10.33 25.40
CA SER A 105 -16.78 11.25 24.40
C SER A 105 -16.24 10.94 23.00
N HIS A 106 -17.04 11.22 21.97
CA HIS A 106 -16.67 10.91 20.57
C HIS A 106 -15.36 11.60 20.15
N LEU A 107 -15.09 12.80 20.67
CA LEU A 107 -13.83 13.53 20.42
C LEU A 107 -12.63 12.81 21.04
N VAL A 108 -12.75 12.34 22.29
CA VAL A 108 -11.68 11.60 22.95
C VAL A 108 -11.45 10.26 22.24
N PHE A 109 -12.51 9.59 21.82
CA PHE A 109 -12.38 8.34 21.04
C PHE A 109 -11.70 8.57 19.69
N ALA A 110 -12.05 9.62 18.96
CA ALA A 110 -11.38 9.98 17.71
C ALA A 110 -9.88 10.24 17.91
N LEU A 111 -9.49 10.90 19.00
CA LEU A 111 -8.07 11.10 19.35
C LEU A 111 -7.36 9.78 19.68
N ILE A 112 -8.03 8.84 20.37
CA ILE A 112 -7.48 7.50 20.63
C ILE A 112 -7.27 6.75 19.32
N ILE A 113 -8.19 6.84 18.36
CA ILE A 113 -8.05 6.20 17.05
C ILE A 113 -6.92 6.84 16.24
N ILE A 114 -6.79 8.17 16.25
CA ILE A 114 -5.63 8.84 15.62
C ILE A 114 -4.33 8.31 16.22
N LEU A 115 -4.23 8.28 17.56
CA LEU A 115 -3.06 7.76 18.24
C LEU A 115 -2.79 6.29 17.86
N PHE A 116 -3.83 5.46 17.80
CA PHE A 116 -3.71 4.07 17.39
C PHE A 116 -3.14 3.93 15.97
N TYR A 117 -3.69 4.64 14.98
CA TYR A 117 -3.18 4.61 13.61
C TYR A 117 -1.74 5.12 13.51
N THR A 118 -1.35 6.15 14.29
CA THR A 118 0.06 6.58 14.35
C THR A 118 0.99 5.50 14.93
N LEU A 119 0.52 4.71 15.89
CA LEU A 119 1.30 3.60 16.44
C LEU A 119 1.42 2.45 15.43
N VAL A 120 0.38 2.17 14.65
CA VAL A 120 0.44 1.20 13.55
C VAL A 120 1.47 1.66 12.51
N GLN A 121 1.47 2.94 12.15
CA GLN A 121 2.46 3.51 11.25
C GLN A 121 3.89 3.39 11.82
N MET A 122 4.09 3.64 13.11
CA MET A 122 5.39 3.41 13.75
C MET A 122 5.84 1.95 13.66
N VAL A 123 4.90 0.99 13.74
CA VAL A 123 5.21 -0.43 13.54
C VAL A 123 5.63 -0.69 12.10
N GLU A 124 4.90 -0.16 11.11
CA GLU A 124 5.27 -0.27 9.70
C GLU A 124 6.67 0.29 9.43
N GLU A 125 6.95 1.51 9.90
CA GLU A 125 8.25 2.18 9.76
C GLU A 125 9.38 1.38 10.43
N SER A 126 9.07 0.61 11.47
CA SER A 126 10.06 -0.24 12.15
C SER A 126 10.42 -1.51 11.38
N ILE A 127 9.59 -1.94 10.42
CA ILE A 127 9.83 -3.16 9.64
C ILE A 127 10.89 -2.86 8.57
N PRO A 128 12.11 -3.46 8.66
CA PRO A 128 13.16 -3.26 7.68
C PRO A 128 12.79 -4.02 6.40
N GLY A 129 12.02 -3.38 5.52
CA GLY A 129 11.56 -3.95 4.25
C GLY A 129 11.55 -2.97 3.08
N ALA A 130 11.94 -1.71 3.29
CA ALA A 130 11.87 -0.66 2.27
C ALA A 130 13.24 -0.14 1.77
N GLU A 131 14.37 -0.50 2.41
CA GLU A 131 15.68 0.14 2.13
C GLU A 131 16.82 -0.83 1.74
N ASP A 132 16.69 -2.14 1.94
CA ASP A 132 17.82 -3.09 1.74
C ASP A 132 17.96 -3.68 0.32
N ASN A 133 17.25 -3.14 -0.66
CA ASN A 133 17.40 -3.49 -2.06
C ASN A 133 18.68 -2.86 -2.69
N GLY A 134 19.85 -3.15 -2.11
CA GLY A 134 21.07 -3.42 -2.88
C GLY A 134 21.76 -2.29 -3.64
N TRP A 135 21.63 -1.02 -3.22
CA TRP A 135 22.42 0.10 -3.77
C TRP A 135 23.51 0.60 -2.81
N GLY A 136 24.09 -0.33 -2.04
CA GLY A 136 25.09 -0.06 -1.01
C GLY A 136 26.32 -0.97 -1.08
N SER A 137 26.77 -1.32 -2.28
CA SER A 137 28.17 -1.69 -2.66
C SER A 137 28.21 -2.22 -4.08
#